data_AF-A0A127EPM4-F1
#
_entry.id   AF-A0A127EPM4-F1
#
_cell.length_a   1.000
_cell.length_b   1.000
_cell.length_c   1.000
_cell.angle_alpha   90.00
_cell.angle_beta   90.00
_cell.angle_gamma   90.00
#
_symmetry.space_group_name_H-M   'P 1'
#
loop_
_entity.id
_entity.type
_entity.pdbx_description
1 polymer ?
#
loop_
_entity_poly.entity_id
_entity_poly.type
_entity_poly.pdbx_seq_one_letter_code
_entity_poly.pdbx_strand_id
1 'polypeptide(L)'
;MTFIKIICGLVAAICGASWLGYGALARQTLAPLFTARLIAQTFILLLLALLVQIPTMAAYVLATHALAPQTKVDDLLAASTIVMFAASIPISFAGWGVREMSAIAALGAVGVAVNDAFAAAIVIGAGSILAMTFLLAVGGAAQGGKHSDEKALEAAIPTRDYAQALAWCLPIAAAVSVLFQIYVPIGTGLLNVNLADPIALLAGSLFLLQAITTRTLPRWRVGGVNIAAVAATVMLGASLLIGASRFGLTDWALINRFVGWFVLLAFAATGALITTVAGRKGLRVMLLSYVGAALGVAVIEIVLVAISELTNELPQLVEPGNIEAFALNRNFFAFQLLMAACVGIVLIESQRLRIVTLALLMAALWYSGSRSGWLAFLTTMVAAISTRHASIKEIAFGLAGAAACIGAIAAIAALNSSPGAQLGAISGPELLPSSGSTAERLLSMTRGWEMFLDHPIFGAGLGAFRNLNIRTGDSVIPLLIHSTPLWLMAELGLIGLIVFAAPGLTILITQFRLARTEPMAAIAFLCIVSFAVMGGPAEMIYQRTFWLIIGATLAVPALATSES
;
A
#
# COMPACT_ATOMS: atom_id res chain seq x y z
N MET A 1 12.95 17.89 -3.56
CA MET A 1 12.96 16.98 -4.72
C MET A 1 12.16 15.69 -4.50
N THR A 2 12.21 15.05 -3.32
CA THR A 2 11.45 13.82 -3.01
C THR A 2 9.94 13.93 -3.24
N PHE A 3 9.33 15.06 -2.88
CA PHE A 3 7.90 15.30 -3.16
C PHE A 3 7.57 15.28 -4.65
N ILE A 4 8.40 15.92 -5.48
CA ILE A 4 8.24 15.93 -6.95
C ILE A 4 8.34 14.49 -7.48
N LYS A 5 9.31 13.70 -7.00
CA LYS A 5 9.42 12.28 -7.36
C LYS A 5 8.14 11.49 -7.06
N ILE A 6 7.55 11.69 -5.87
CA ILE A 6 6.29 11.05 -5.46
C ILE A 6 5.14 11.46 -6.40
N ILE A 7 5.00 12.76 -6.71
CA ILE A 7 3.95 13.23 -7.61
C ILE A 7 4.13 12.67 -9.03
N CYS A 8 5.35 12.71 -9.60
CA CYS A 8 5.64 12.12 -10.90
C CYS A 8 5.36 10.61 -10.92
N GLY A 9 5.74 9.90 -9.86
CA GLY A 9 5.45 8.48 -9.69
C GLY A 9 3.95 8.19 -9.65
N LEU A 10 3.20 8.97 -8.88
CA LEU A 10 1.74 8.82 -8.78
C LEU A 10 1.06 9.07 -10.13
N VAL A 11 1.48 10.12 -10.86
CA VAL A 11 0.99 10.39 -12.21
C VAL A 11 1.31 9.24 -13.16
N ALA A 12 2.55 8.74 -13.14
CA ALA A 12 2.95 7.60 -13.98
C ALA A 12 2.13 6.33 -13.64
N ALA A 13 1.90 6.07 -12.35
CA ALA A 13 1.10 4.94 -11.89
C ALA A 13 -0.37 5.06 -12.34
N ILE A 14 -0.98 6.24 -12.21
CA ILE A 14 -2.36 6.52 -12.67
C ILE A 14 -2.45 6.36 -14.20
N CYS A 15 -1.51 6.93 -14.95
CA CYS A 15 -1.46 6.80 -16.40
C CYS A 15 -1.34 5.35 -16.84
N GLY A 16 -0.39 4.60 -16.26
CA GLY A 16 -0.21 3.18 -16.55
C GLY A 16 -1.43 2.33 -16.17
N ALA A 17 -2.01 2.57 -15.00
CA ALA A 17 -3.22 1.89 -14.52
C ALA A 17 -4.45 2.17 -15.40
N SER A 18 -4.56 3.40 -15.92
CA SER A 18 -5.60 3.77 -16.88
C SER A 18 -5.38 3.08 -18.22
N TRP A 19 -4.14 2.96 -18.68
CA TRP A 19 -3.82 2.35 -19.97
C TRP A 19 -4.11 0.85 -20.01
N LEU A 20 -3.71 0.11 -18.97
CA LEU A 20 -3.89 -1.35 -18.94
C LEU A 20 -5.19 -1.82 -18.29
N GLY A 21 -5.73 -1.08 -17.33
CA GLY A 21 -6.88 -1.51 -16.53
C GLY A 21 -8.12 -0.63 -16.70
N TYR A 22 -8.36 0.25 -15.73
CA TYR A 22 -9.63 0.95 -15.60
C TYR A 22 -9.92 1.96 -16.70
N GLY A 23 -8.97 2.39 -17.54
CA GLY A 23 -9.20 3.50 -18.47
C GLY A 23 -10.27 3.21 -19.53
N ALA A 24 -10.40 1.97 -19.99
CA ALA A 24 -11.49 1.58 -20.89
C ALA A 24 -12.85 1.66 -20.20
N LEU A 25 -12.94 1.19 -18.95
CA LEU A 25 -14.14 1.29 -18.13
C LEU A 25 -14.46 2.75 -17.82
N ALA A 26 -13.49 3.54 -17.37
CA ALA A 26 -13.61 4.97 -17.15
C ALA A 26 -14.06 5.69 -18.42
N ARG A 27 -13.55 5.34 -19.61
CA ARG A 27 -14.02 5.93 -20.85
C ARG A 27 -15.48 5.57 -21.16
N GLN A 28 -15.91 4.35 -20.88
CA GLN A 28 -17.30 3.93 -21.11
C GLN A 28 -18.27 4.50 -20.08
N THR A 29 -17.87 4.55 -18.81
CA THR A 29 -18.71 4.91 -17.66
C THR A 29 -18.60 6.39 -17.30
N LEU A 30 -17.41 6.97 -17.34
CA LEU A 30 -17.18 8.38 -16.99
C LEU A 30 -17.28 9.33 -18.19
N ALA A 31 -16.94 8.95 -19.43
CA ALA A 31 -17.07 9.88 -20.56
C ALA A 31 -18.51 10.41 -20.76
N PRO A 32 -19.57 9.62 -20.55
CA PRO A 32 -20.94 10.14 -20.53
C PRO A 32 -21.25 11.04 -19.33
N LEU A 33 -20.53 10.87 -18.23
CA LEU A 33 -20.70 11.64 -16.99
C LEU A 33 -19.93 12.97 -17.02
N PHE A 34 -18.80 13.05 -17.74
CA PHE A 34 -18.01 14.28 -18.00
C PHE A 34 -18.73 15.24 -18.94
N THR A 35 -19.93 15.64 -18.54
CA THR A 35 -20.64 16.77 -19.12
C THR A 35 -20.00 18.07 -18.62
N ALA A 36 -20.07 19.14 -19.42
CA ALA A 36 -19.66 20.48 -18.97
C ALA A 36 -20.32 20.87 -17.63
N ARG A 37 -21.54 20.36 -17.38
CA ARG A 37 -22.28 20.53 -16.13
C ARG A 37 -21.62 19.82 -14.94
N LEU A 38 -21.21 18.56 -15.07
CA LEU A 38 -20.51 17.86 -13.98
C LEU A 38 -19.14 18.49 -13.70
N ILE A 39 -18.41 18.91 -14.75
CA ILE A 39 -17.13 19.61 -14.61
C ILE A 39 -17.35 20.92 -13.85
N ALA A 40 -18.34 21.72 -14.26
CA ALA A 40 -18.71 22.94 -13.56
C ALA A 40 -19.13 22.68 -12.10
N GLN A 41 -19.94 21.65 -11.84
CA GLN A 41 -20.35 21.26 -10.48
C GLN A 41 -19.17 20.82 -9.63
N THR A 42 -18.26 20.02 -10.18
CA THR A 42 -17.05 19.57 -9.47
C THR A 42 -16.14 20.75 -9.18
N PHE A 43 -15.98 21.66 -10.14
CA PHE A 43 -15.22 22.89 -9.95
C PHE A 43 -15.86 23.79 -8.89
N ILE A 44 -17.18 23.95 -8.90
CA ILE A 44 -17.92 24.68 -7.86
C ILE A 44 -17.73 24.01 -6.50
N LEU A 45 -17.82 22.68 -6.41
CA LEU A 45 -17.59 21.94 -5.16
C LEU A 45 -16.15 22.10 -4.66
N LEU A 46 -15.16 22.05 -5.54
CA LEU A 46 -13.76 22.30 -5.18
C LEU A 46 -13.57 23.74 -4.70
N LEU A 47 -14.18 24.71 -5.38
CA LEU A 47 -14.12 26.12 -5.00
C LEU A 47 -14.82 26.37 -3.67
N LEU A 48 -15.98 25.76 -3.43
CA LEU A 48 -16.68 25.78 -2.14
C LEU A 48 -15.84 25.12 -1.04
N ALA A 49 -15.21 23.98 -1.32
CA ALA A 49 -14.31 23.33 -0.37
C ALA A 49 -13.12 24.24 -0.03
N LEU A 50 -12.48 24.86 -1.02
CA LEU A 50 -11.42 25.83 -0.79
C LEU A 50 -11.90 27.05 0.00
N LEU A 51 -13.09 27.56 -0.29
CA LEU A 51 -13.71 28.66 0.45
C LEU A 51 -14.02 28.31 1.92
N VAL A 52 -14.19 27.04 2.26
CA VAL A 52 -14.34 26.60 3.66
C VAL A 52 -12.98 26.35 4.30
N GLN A 53 -12.08 25.68 3.58
CA GLN A 53 -10.79 25.24 4.13
C GLN A 53 -9.82 26.42 4.31
N ILE A 54 -9.76 27.39 3.40
CA ILE A 54 -8.83 28.52 3.50
C ILE A 54 -9.13 29.39 4.75
N PRO A 55 -10.38 29.82 5.02
CA PRO A 55 -10.69 30.56 6.24
C PRO A 55 -10.46 29.74 7.51
N THR A 56 -10.75 28.44 7.48
CA THR A 56 -10.50 27.55 8.63
C THR A 56 -9.00 27.46 8.93
N MET A 57 -8.18 27.30 7.89
CA MET A 57 -6.71 27.34 7.99
C MET A 57 -6.23 28.68 8.54
N ALA A 58 -6.72 29.78 7.97
CA ALA A 58 -6.36 31.12 8.41
C ALA A 58 -6.73 31.34 9.88
N ALA A 59 -7.89 30.86 10.33
CA ALA A 59 -8.30 30.93 11.73
C ALA A 59 -7.33 30.16 12.65
N TYR A 60 -6.94 28.94 12.28
CA TYR A 60 -5.94 28.17 13.03
C TYR A 60 -4.60 28.90 13.13
N VAL A 61 -4.10 29.39 12.00
CA VAL A 61 -2.80 30.09 11.93
C VAL A 61 -2.85 31.37 12.75
N LEU A 62 -3.90 32.19 12.61
CA LEU A 62 -4.04 33.45 13.35
C LEU A 62 -4.21 33.21 14.85
N ALA A 63 -5.06 32.26 15.25
CA ALA A 63 -5.26 31.94 16.66
C ALA A 63 -3.97 31.42 17.31
N THR A 64 -3.24 30.55 16.61
CA THR A 64 -1.99 29.99 17.13
C THR A 64 -0.88 31.03 17.14
N HIS A 65 -0.76 31.85 16.09
CA HIS A 65 0.25 32.91 16.03
C HIS A 65 0.02 34.00 17.08
N ALA A 66 -1.24 34.27 17.45
CA ALA A 66 -1.55 35.17 18.56
C ALA A 66 -1.05 34.64 19.92
N LEU A 67 -1.03 33.31 20.11
CA LEU A 67 -0.55 32.67 21.34
C LEU A 67 0.97 32.41 21.32
N ALA A 68 1.53 32.15 20.13
CA ALA A 68 2.95 31.90 19.92
C ALA A 68 3.51 32.77 18.76
N PRO A 69 3.71 34.09 18.97
CA PRO A 69 4.14 35.02 17.91
C PRO A 69 5.53 34.71 17.34
N GLN A 70 6.37 34.00 18.09
CA GLN A 70 7.72 33.60 17.72
C GLN A 70 7.76 32.49 16.65
N THR A 71 6.68 31.73 16.46
CA THR A 71 6.64 30.62 15.51
C THR A 71 6.37 31.15 14.11
N LYS A 72 7.15 30.67 13.12
CA LYS A 72 7.01 31.09 11.72
C LYS A 72 5.64 30.69 11.17
N VAL A 73 5.05 31.58 10.38
CA VAL A 73 3.73 31.37 9.76
C VAL A 73 3.71 30.14 8.85
N ASP A 74 4.81 29.87 8.13
CA ASP A 74 4.93 28.71 7.24
C ASP A 74 4.83 27.37 8.02
N ASP A 75 5.47 27.32 9.19
CA ASP A 75 5.44 26.14 10.06
C ASP A 75 4.04 25.96 10.69
N LEU A 76 3.39 27.07 11.05
CA LEU A 76 2.00 27.06 11.55
C LEU A 76 1.01 26.60 10.46
N LEU A 77 1.19 27.02 9.21
CA LEU A 77 0.38 26.57 8.07
C LEU A 77 0.52 25.06 7.86
N ALA A 78 1.76 24.55 7.86
CA ALA A 78 2.02 23.12 7.70
C ALA A 78 1.40 22.31 8.84
N ALA A 79 1.61 22.72 10.10
CA ALA A 79 1.06 22.03 11.26
C ALA A 79 -0.48 22.11 11.29
N SER A 80 -1.08 23.26 11.00
CA SER A 80 -2.54 23.44 10.95
C SER A 80 -3.21 22.56 9.88
N THR A 81 -2.51 22.31 8.76
CA THR A 81 -2.98 21.36 7.73
C THR A 81 -3.12 19.96 8.28
N ILE A 82 -2.18 19.51 9.12
CA ILE A 82 -2.24 18.20 9.77
C ILE A 82 -3.42 18.14 10.76
N VAL A 83 -3.62 19.19 11.55
CA VAL A 83 -4.74 19.29 12.51
C VAL A 83 -6.08 19.23 11.79
N MET A 84 -6.25 20.03 10.73
CA MET A 84 -7.47 20.06 9.93
C MET A 84 -7.75 18.73 9.27
N PHE A 85 -6.72 18.07 8.72
CA PHE A 85 -6.85 16.74 8.16
C PHE A 85 -7.27 15.72 9.23
N ALA A 86 -6.59 15.68 10.37
CA ALA A 86 -6.90 14.75 11.46
C ALA A 86 -8.33 14.95 11.99
N ALA A 87 -8.75 16.20 12.17
CA ALA A 87 -10.10 16.55 12.62
C ALA A 87 -11.20 16.19 11.60
N SER A 88 -10.86 16.05 10.32
CA SER A 88 -11.81 15.64 9.28
C SER A 88 -12.08 14.13 9.24
N ILE A 89 -11.28 13.33 9.94
CA ILE A 89 -11.47 11.88 10.01
C ILE A 89 -12.70 11.59 10.89
N PRO A 90 -13.72 10.85 10.38
CA PRO A 90 -15.02 10.68 11.05
C PRO A 90 -14.97 9.62 12.16
N ILE A 91 -14.00 9.74 13.08
CA ILE A 91 -13.85 8.89 14.26
C ILE A 91 -14.36 9.58 15.54
N SER A 92 -14.74 10.86 15.46
CA SER A 92 -15.24 11.63 16.59
C SER A 92 -16.33 12.62 16.17
N PHE A 93 -17.14 13.06 17.13
CA PHE A 93 -18.17 14.06 16.91
C PHE A 93 -17.54 15.41 16.55
N ALA A 94 -17.71 15.86 15.31
CA ALA A 94 -17.15 17.11 14.78
C ALA A 94 -15.63 17.29 15.02
N GLY A 95 -14.87 16.18 15.06
CA GLY A 95 -13.43 16.21 15.27
C GLY A 95 -12.99 16.38 16.73
N TRP A 96 -13.90 16.42 17.71
CA TRP A 96 -13.55 16.61 19.13
C TRP A 96 -12.70 15.46 19.70
N GLY A 97 -11.74 15.80 20.54
CA GLY A 97 -10.67 14.92 21.01
C GLY A 97 -9.53 14.81 20.00
N VAL A 98 -9.83 14.42 18.75
CA VAL A 98 -8.81 14.21 17.70
C VAL A 98 -8.14 15.51 17.30
N ARG A 99 -8.94 16.58 17.15
CA ARG A 99 -8.46 17.93 16.85
C ARG A 99 -7.49 18.44 17.91
N GLU A 100 -7.85 18.29 19.18
CA GLU A 100 -7.05 18.80 20.30
C GLU A 100 -5.76 18.00 20.46
N MET A 101 -5.83 16.66 20.35
CA MET A 101 -4.64 15.80 20.39
C MET A 101 -3.72 16.03 19.19
N SER A 102 -4.29 16.19 17.98
CA SER A 102 -3.50 16.49 16.78
C SER A 102 -2.92 17.90 16.82
N ALA A 103 -3.60 18.88 17.40
CA ALA A 103 -3.06 20.22 17.61
C ALA A 103 -1.88 20.21 18.57
N ILE A 104 -2.00 19.55 19.73
CA ILE A 104 -0.90 19.37 20.68
C ILE A 104 0.30 18.73 20.00
N ALA A 105 0.08 17.68 19.20
CA ALA A 105 1.17 16.97 18.52
C ALA A 105 1.79 17.80 17.38
N ALA A 106 0.97 18.32 16.45
CA ALA A 106 1.45 18.99 15.24
C ALA A 106 1.99 20.39 15.52
N LEU A 107 1.29 21.20 16.34
CA LEU A 107 1.77 22.53 16.72
C LEU A 107 2.94 22.43 17.71
N GLY A 108 2.94 21.43 18.58
CA GLY A 108 4.07 21.14 19.47
C GLY A 108 5.35 20.82 18.70
N ALA A 109 5.25 20.11 17.57
CA ALA A 109 6.39 19.80 16.71
C ALA A 109 7.05 21.04 16.09
N VAL A 110 6.31 22.15 15.95
CA VAL A 110 6.82 23.43 15.45
C VAL A 110 7.10 24.44 16.57
N GLY A 111 7.19 23.97 17.81
CA GLY A 111 7.63 24.77 18.96
C GLY A 111 6.54 25.57 19.67
N VAL A 112 5.26 25.30 19.40
CA VAL A 112 4.14 25.89 20.16
C VAL A 112 3.99 25.14 21.49
N ALA A 113 3.82 25.87 22.59
CA ALA A 113 3.64 25.22 23.89
C ALA A 113 2.34 24.40 23.92
N VAL A 114 2.35 23.27 24.64
CA VAL A 114 1.21 22.34 24.72
C VAL A 114 -0.09 23.03 25.11
N ASN A 115 -0.02 23.94 26.09
CA ASN A 115 -1.17 24.69 26.58
C ASN A 115 -1.75 25.63 25.50
N ASP A 116 -0.88 26.28 24.71
CA ASP A 116 -1.28 27.22 23.66
C ASP A 116 -1.87 26.48 22.46
N ALA A 117 -1.24 25.36 22.07
CA ALA A 117 -1.74 24.48 21.02
C ALA A 117 -3.14 23.92 21.36
N PHE A 118 -3.34 23.50 22.61
CA PHE A 118 -4.63 23.04 23.10
C PHE A 118 -5.68 24.17 23.13
N ALA A 119 -5.31 25.36 23.60
CA ALA A 119 -6.18 26.53 23.63
C ALA A 119 -6.63 26.94 22.22
N ALA A 120 -5.70 26.99 21.25
CA ALA A 120 -6.02 27.28 19.85
C ALA A 120 -7.04 26.27 19.30
N ALA A 121 -6.84 24.97 19.55
CA ALA A 121 -7.76 23.93 19.09
C ALA A 121 -9.18 24.08 19.68
N ILE A 122 -9.29 24.37 20.98
CA ILE A 122 -10.58 24.61 21.63
C ILE A 122 -11.26 25.85 21.05
N VAL A 123 -10.54 26.95 20.86
CA VAL A 123 -11.10 28.19 20.30
C VAL A 123 -11.67 27.94 18.91
N ILE A 124 -10.94 27.22 18.05
CA ILE A 124 -11.44 26.86 16.72
C ILE A 124 -12.60 25.87 16.79
N GLY A 125 -12.53 24.88 17.67
CA GLY A 125 -13.60 23.90 17.86
C GLY A 125 -14.91 24.53 18.32
N ALA A 126 -14.87 25.29 19.41
CA ALA A 126 -16.01 26.05 19.91
C ALA A 126 -16.51 27.07 18.89
N GLY A 127 -15.59 27.81 18.24
CA GLY A 127 -15.92 28.77 17.20
C GLY A 127 -16.68 28.13 16.02
N SER A 128 -16.26 26.94 15.58
CA SER A 128 -16.94 26.21 14.50
C SER A 128 -18.35 25.77 14.89
N ILE A 129 -18.56 25.30 16.12
CA ILE A 129 -19.89 24.95 16.64
C ILE A 129 -20.78 26.18 16.76
N LEU A 130 -20.26 27.30 17.28
CA LEU A 130 -20.99 28.55 17.38
C LEU A 130 -21.39 29.08 16.00
N ALA A 131 -20.47 29.03 15.02
CA ALA A 131 -20.77 29.42 13.64
C ALA A 131 -21.87 28.54 13.03
N MET A 132 -21.78 27.22 13.20
CA MET A 132 -22.84 26.29 12.74
C MET A 132 -24.17 26.56 13.43
N THR A 133 -24.18 26.79 14.74
CA THR A 133 -25.40 27.08 15.52
C THR A 133 -26.02 28.41 15.09
N PHE A 134 -25.19 29.43 14.84
CA PHE A 134 -25.63 30.72 14.32
C PHE A 134 -26.24 30.59 12.93
N LEU A 135 -25.58 29.85 12.02
CA LEU A 135 -26.11 29.58 10.68
C LEU A 135 -27.41 28.79 10.73
N LEU A 136 -27.54 27.81 11.63
CA LEU A 136 -28.79 27.08 11.87
C LEU A 136 -29.89 27.99 12.40
N ALA A 137 -29.59 28.92 13.32
CA ALA A 137 -30.57 29.87 13.85
C ALA A 137 -31.06 30.85 12.77
N VAL A 138 -30.14 31.37 11.96
CA VAL A 138 -30.47 32.27 10.83
C VAL A 138 -31.21 31.52 9.73
N GLY A 139 -30.78 30.30 9.39
CA GLY A 139 -31.42 29.45 8.37
C GLY A 139 -32.81 28.94 8.79
N GLY A 140 -32.96 28.55 10.05
CA GLY A 140 -34.25 28.14 10.63
C GLY A 140 -35.25 29.29 10.69
N ALA A 141 -34.80 30.52 10.93
CA ALA A 141 -35.63 31.72 10.83
C ALA A 141 -36.06 32.04 9.37
N ALA A 142 -35.29 31.61 8.38
CA ALA A 142 -35.57 31.83 6.95
C ALA A 142 -36.42 30.72 6.30
N GLN A 143 -36.51 29.53 6.91
CA GLN A 143 -37.17 28.34 6.32
C GLN A 143 -38.66 28.19 6.67
N GLY A 144 -39.29 29.18 7.31
CA GLY A 144 -40.70 29.15 7.75
C GLY A 144 -41.80 29.06 6.66
N GLY A 145 -41.56 28.50 5.46
CA GLY A 145 -42.57 28.50 4.41
C GLY A 145 -42.45 27.55 3.20
N LYS A 146 -41.54 26.56 3.16
CA LYS A 146 -41.39 25.70 1.94
C LYS A 146 -41.10 24.22 2.20
N HIS A 147 -41.90 23.56 3.04
CA HIS A 147 -41.73 22.11 3.30
C HIS A 147 -42.49 21.18 2.34
N SER A 148 -43.27 21.71 1.39
CA SER A 148 -44.07 20.89 0.46
C SER A 148 -43.34 20.44 -0.81
N ASP A 149 -42.30 21.17 -1.26
CA ASP A 149 -41.57 20.86 -2.50
C ASP A 149 -40.44 19.83 -2.32
N GLU A 150 -39.92 19.67 -1.09
CA GLU A 150 -38.77 18.80 -0.80
C GLU A 150 -39.09 17.30 -0.98
N LYS A 151 -40.28 16.85 -0.55
CA LYS A 151 -40.74 15.46 -0.75
C LYS A 151 -40.97 15.10 -2.21
N ALA A 152 -41.37 16.06 -3.03
CA ALA A 152 -41.53 15.86 -4.47
C ALA A 152 -40.18 15.78 -5.20
N LEU A 153 -39.17 16.49 -4.69
CA LEU A 153 -37.80 16.47 -5.21
C LEU A 153 -37.05 15.19 -4.81
N GLU A 154 -37.20 14.71 -3.58
CA GLU A 154 -36.62 13.43 -3.12
C GLU A 154 -37.14 12.22 -3.90
N ALA A 155 -38.41 12.23 -4.32
CA ALA A 155 -39.00 11.18 -5.13
C ALA A 155 -38.47 11.15 -6.59
N ALA A 156 -37.83 12.21 -7.05
CA ALA A 156 -37.37 12.38 -8.44
C ALA A 156 -35.85 12.17 -8.62
N ILE A 157 -35.08 12.03 -7.54
CA ILE A 157 -33.64 11.78 -7.64
C ILE A 157 -33.43 10.28 -7.84
N PRO A 158 -32.95 9.81 -9.01
CA PRO A 158 -32.60 8.41 -9.19
C PRO A 158 -31.58 8.03 -8.12
N THR A 159 -31.93 7.05 -7.29
CA THR A 159 -31.06 6.53 -6.24
C THR A 159 -29.84 5.90 -6.89
N ARG A 160 -28.79 6.70 -7.10
CA ARG A 160 -27.50 6.18 -7.56
C ARG A 160 -26.97 5.28 -6.46
N ASP A 161 -26.62 4.05 -6.83
CA ASP A 161 -26.00 3.11 -5.90
C ASP A 161 -24.54 3.53 -5.64
N TYR A 162 -24.38 4.48 -4.71
CA TYR A 162 -23.07 4.96 -4.28
C TYR A 162 -22.24 3.84 -3.65
N ALA A 163 -22.86 2.83 -3.05
CA ALA A 163 -22.14 1.68 -2.48
C ALA A 163 -21.51 0.85 -3.60
N GLN A 164 -22.22 0.61 -4.70
CA GLN A 164 -21.67 -0.05 -5.87
C GLN A 164 -20.54 0.77 -6.50
N ALA A 165 -20.71 2.09 -6.65
CA ALA A 165 -19.65 2.95 -7.18
C ALA A 165 -18.38 2.91 -6.30
N LEU A 166 -18.52 2.98 -4.98
CA LEU A 166 -17.41 2.86 -4.04
C LEU A 166 -16.75 1.47 -4.08
N ALA A 167 -17.53 0.40 -4.21
CA ALA A 167 -17.03 -0.97 -4.33
C ALA A 167 -16.20 -1.21 -5.62
N TRP A 168 -16.40 -0.39 -6.66
CA TRP A 168 -15.52 -0.36 -7.83
C TRP A 168 -14.30 0.55 -7.61
N CYS A 169 -14.54 1.79 -7.16
CA CYS A 169 -13.50 2.81 -7.11
C CYS A 169 -12.43 2.52 -6.04
N LEU A 170 -12.83 2.09 -4.83
CA LEU A 170 -11.89 1.92 -3.73
C LEU A 170 -10.86 0.80 -3.98
N PRO A 171 -11.23 -0.41 -4.46
CA PRO A 171 -10.24 -1.45 -4.74
C PRO A 171 -9.30 -1.08 -5.90
N ILE A 172 -9.78 -0.38 -6.93
CA ILE A 172 -8.95 0.13 -8.02
C ILE A 172 -7.98 1.19 -7.48
N ALA A 173 -8.46 2.13 -6.66
CA ALA A 173 -7.61 3.13 -6.04
C ALA A 173 -6.55 2.50 -5.13
N ALA A 174 -6.93 1.52 -4.32
CA ALA A 174 -6.00 0.75 -3.49
C ALA A 174 -4.94 0.04 -4.34
N ALA A 175 -5.32 -0.57 -5.47
CA ALA A 175 -4.40 -1.22 -6.39
C ALA A 175 -3.36 -0.26 -7.02
N VAL A 176 -3.68 1.03 -7.19
CA VAL A 176 -2.71 2.03 -7.66
C VAL A 176 -1.87 2.56 -6.51
N SER A 177 -2.51 2.93 -5.40
CA SER A 177 -1.86 3.58 -4.25
C SER A 177 -0.96 2.65 -3.43
N VAL A 178 -1.16 1.33 -3.49
CA VAL A 178 -0.41 0.34 -2.69
C VAL A 178 1.10 0.35 -2.97
N LEU A 179 1.52 0.90 -4.10
CA LEU A 179 2.93 1.03 -4.46
C LEU A 179 3.65 2.15 -3.69
N PHE A 180 2.92 3.05 -3.02
CA PHE A 180 3.47 4.27 -2.41
C PHE A 180 3.47 4.16 -0.89
N GLN A 181 4.67 4.10 -0.32
CA GLN A 181 4.94 4.17 1.11
C GLN A 181 5.61 5.50 1.44
N ILE A 182 5.22 6.09 2.58
CA ILE A 182 5.78 7.32 3.10
C ILE A 182 6.12 7.14 4.59
N TYR A 183 7.26 7.69 5.01
CA TYR A 183 7.58 7.79 6.42
C TYR A 183 6.96 9.07 7.00
N VAL A 184 6.10 8.90 7.98
CA VAL A 184 5.54 10.00 8.77
C VAL A 184 6.33 10.09 10.08
N PRO A 185 7.00 11.22 10.38
CA PRO A 185 7.67 11.39 11.66
C PRO A 185 6.65 11.42 12.78
N ILE A 186 6.84 10.58 13.79
CA ILE A 186 6.13 10.58 15.05
C ILE A 186 7.15 10.85 16.17
N GLY A 187 6.74 11.45 17.29
CA GLY A 187 7.69 11.94 18.32
C GLY A 187 8.74 10.92 18.80
N THR A 188 8.49 9.62 18.65
CA THR A 188 9.39 8.53 19.05
C THR A 188 10.06 7.77 17.87
N GLY A 189 9.81 8.16 16.61
CA GLY A 189 10.38 7.47 15.45
C GLY A 189 9.73 7.80 14.09
N LEU A 190 9.94 6.95 13.09
CA LEU A 190 9.31 7.07 11.77
C LEU A 190 8.24 5.98 11.63
N LEU A 191 6.99 6.36 11.31
CA LEU A 191 5.90 5.45 10.99
C LEU A 191 5.84 5.23 9.48
N ASN A 192 5.93 3.99 9.02
CA ASN A 192 5.73 3.66 7.62
C ASN A 192 4.22 3.54 7.32
N VAL A 193 3.69 4.50 6.57
CA VAL A 193 2.29 4.54 6.14
C VAL A 193 2.22 4.36 4.63
N ASN A 194 1.32 3.50 4.17
CA ASN A 194 1.06 3.36 2.74
C ASN A 194 -0.14 4.22 2.32
N LEU A 195 -0.08 4.85 1.15
CA LEU A 195 -1.19 5.69 0.64
C LEU A 195 -2.49 4.89 0.48
N ALA A 196 -2.42 3.58 0.27
CA ALA A 196 -3.59 2.71 0.19
C ALA A 196 -4.16 2.29 1.56
N ASP A 197 -3.48 2.54 2.69
CA ASP A 197 -3.97 2.08 4.01
C ASP A 197 -5.37 2.64 4.35
N PRO A 198 -5.64 3.97 4.23
CA PRO A 198 -6.99 4.50 4.48
C PRO A 198 -8.02 3.96 3.48
N ILE A 199 -7.63 3.78 2.22
CA ILE A 199 -8.50 3.28 1.15
C ILE A 199 -8.91 1.83 1.44
N ALA A 200 -7.94 1.00 1.84
CA ALA A 200 -8.15 -0.40 2.17
C ALA A 200 -8.99 -0.57 3.45
N LEU A 201 -8.81 0.29 4.47
CA LEU A 201 -9.65 0.28 5.67
C LEU A 201 -11.11 0.65 5.35
N LEU A 202 -11.33 1.64 4.47
CA LEU A 202 -12.67 2.01 4.01
C LEU A 202 -13.32 0.90 3.18
N ALA A 203 -12.60 0.34 2.21
CA ALA A 203 -13.13 -0.77 1.39
C ALA A 203 -13.34 -2.05 2.20
N GLY A 204 -12.40 -2.38 3.09
CA GLY A 204 -12.52 -3.52 3.99
C GLY A 204 -13.69 -3.38 4.95
N SER A 205 -13.95 -2.19 5.49
CA SER A 205 -15.13 -1.95 6.33
C SER A 205 -16.43 -2.03 5.53
N LEU A 206 -16.46 -1.55 4.28
CA LEU A 206 -17.61 -1.72 3.38
C LEU A 206 -17.89 -3.21 3.09
N PHE A 207 -16.84 -4.01 2.87
CA PHE A 207 -16.96 -5.46 2.69
C PHE A 207 -17.52 -6.16 3.93
N LEU A 208 -17.02 -5.80 5.12
CA LEU A 208 -17.52 -6.35 6.37
C LEU A 208 -18.98 -5.94 6.63
N LEU A 209 -19.31 -4.68 6.37
CA LEU A 209 -20.68 -4.17 6.47
C LEU A 209 -21.61 -4.95 5.54
N GLN A 210 -21.18 -5.21 4.29
CA GLN A 210 -21.92 -6.06 3.37
C GLN A 210 -22.14 -7.46 3.95
N ALA A 211 -21.09 -8.11 4.45
CA ALA A 211 -21.20 -9.46 5.04
C ALA A 211 -22.13 -9.50 6.28
N ILE A 212 -22.09 -8.46 7.12
CA ILE A 212 -22.94 -8.34 8.32
C ILE A 212 -24.40 -8.11 7.93
N THR A 213 -24.64 -7.16 7.01
CA THR A 213 -25.98 -6.80 6.55
C THR A 213 -26.66 -7.95 5.81
N THR A 214 -25.92 -8.70 4.99
CA THR A 214 -26.44 -9.89 4.30
C THR A 214 -26.44 -11.14 5.18
N ARG A 215 -25.83 -11.08 6.37
CA ARG A 215 -25.64 -12.23 7.29
C ARG A 215 -24.97 -13.44 6.62
N THR A 216 -24.13 -13.19 5.63
CA THR A 216 -23.40 -14.24 4.91
C THR A 216 -21.90 -14.05 5.11
N LEU A 217 -21.24 -15.09 5.62
CA LEU A 217 -19.78 -15.08 5.70
C LEU A 217 -19.16 -15.03 4.30
N PRO A 218 -17.99 -14.36 4.16
CA PRO A 218 -17.21 -14.37 2.92
C PRO A 218 -16.99 -15.79 2.41
N ARG A 219 -17.30 -16.01 1.14
CA ARG A 219 -17.06 -17.28 0.45
C ARG A 219 -15.74 -17.21 -0.31
N TRP A 220 -14.92 -18.22 -0.09
CA TRP A 220 -13.60 -18.35 -0.69
C TRP A 220 -13.54 -19.60 -1.56
N ARG A 221 -12.72 -19.55 -2.61
CA ARG A 221 -12.47 -20.67 -3.53
C ARG A 221 -11.79 -21.86 -2.83
N VAL A 222 -11.11 -21.60 -1.72
CA VAL A 222 -10.51 -22.59 -0.84
C VAL A 222 -11.25 -22.58 0.49
N GLY A 223 -11.72 -23.75 0.93
CA GLY A 223 -12.37 -23.89 2.23
C GLY A 223 -11.43 -23.54 3.38
N GLY A 224 -11.99 -23.08 4.51
CA GLY A 224 -11.24 -22.85 5.74
C GLY A 224 -10.47 -21.53 5.83
N VAL A 225 -10.47 -20.68 4.79
CA VAL A 225 -9.78 -19.36 4.82
C VAL A 225 -10.27 -18.46 5.95
N ASN A 226 -11.58 -18.44 6.24
CA ASN A 226 -12.13 -17.70 7.39
C ASN A 226 -11.57 -18.21 8.72
N ILE A 227 -11.50 -19.54 8.89
CA ILE A 227 -10.97 -20.18 10.10
C ILE A 227 -9.48 -19.86 10.25
N ALA A 228 -8.73 -19.93 9.15
CA ALA A 228 -7.31 -19.58 9.12
C ALA A 228 -7.07 -18.12 9.54
N ALA A 229 -7.87 -17.17 9.03
CA ALA A 229 -7.75 -15.76 9.40
C ALA A 229 -8.05 -15.53 10.89
N VAL A 230 -9.08 -16.20 11.44
CA VAL A 230 -9.39 -16.15 12.88
C VAL A 230 -8.26 -16.77 13.70
N ALA A 231 -7.76 -17.95 13.31
CA ALA A 231 -6.67 -18.63 14.00
C ALA A 231 -5.38 -17.77 14.02
N ALA A 232 -5.03 -17.14 12.89
CA ALA A 232 -3.90 -16.22 12.79
C ALA A 232 -4.10 -15.00 13.71
N THR A 233 -5.30 -14.43 13.75
CA THR A 233 -5.63 -13.29 14.63
C THR A 233 -5.51 -13.66 16.11
N VAL A 234 -6.07 -14.82 16.51
CA VAL A 234 -5.97 -15.34 17.88
C VAL A 234 -4.52 -15.61 18.25
N MET A 235 -3.74 -16.21 17.35
CA MET A 235 -2.33 -16.52 17.60
C MET A 235 -1.47 -15.26 17.76
N LEU A 236 -1.68 -14.24 16.92
CA LEU A 236 -1.03 -12.94 17.07
C LEU A 236 -1.42 -12.26 18.38
N GLY A 237 -2.70 -12.34 18.78
CA GLY A 237 -3.18 -11.82 20.06
C GLY A 237 -2.54 -12.53 21.25
N ALA A 238 -2.45 -13.87 21.21
CA ALA A 238 -1.78 -14.65 22.24
C ALA A 238 -0.28 -14.30 22.32
N SER A 239 0.41 -14.22 21.18
CA SER A 239 1.82 -13.82 21.12
C SER A 239 2.04 -12.38 21.62
N LEU A 240 1.13 -11.45 21.36
CA LEU A 240 1.16 -10.09 21.92
C LEU A 240 1.04 -10.11 23.44
N LEU A 241 0.12 -10.90 24.01
CA LEU A 241 -0.04 -11.03 25.46
C LEU A 241 1.19 -11.67 26.11
N ILE A 242 1.79 -12.68 25.46
CA ILE A 242 3.06 -13.28 25.91
C ILE A 242 4.17 -12.22 25.93
N GLY A 243 4.31 -11.44 24.85
CA GLY A 243 5.29 -10.35 24.78
C GLY A 243 5.06 -9.31 25.88
N ALA A 244 3.81 -8.87 26.04
CA ALA A 244 3.41 -7.91 27.08
C ALA A 244 3.74 -8.42 28.50
N SER A 245 3.53 -9.71 28.76
CA SER A 245 3.84 -10.32 30.07
C SER A 245 5.34 -10.42 30.37
N ARG A 246 6.18 -10.52 29.34
CA ARG A 246 7.63 -10.78 29.49
C ARG A 246 8.47 -9.51 29.47
N PHE A 247 8.14 -8.58 28.60
CA PHE A 247 8.94 -7.36 28.38
C PHE A 247 8.08 -6.10 28.23
N GLY A 248 6.79 -6.17 28.56
CA GLY A 248 5.87 -5.04 28.42
C GLY A 248 5.36 -4.86 26.99
N LEU A 249 4.40 -3.95 26.85
CA LEU A 249 3.78 -3.65 25.56
C LEU A 249 4.66 -2.65 24.80
N THR A 250 5.15 -3.04 23.63
CA THR A 250 5.95 -2.16 22.77
C THR A 250 5.12 -1.62 21.60
N ASP A 251 5.39 -0.39 21.17
CA ASP A 251 4.75 0.22 19.99
C ASP A 251 4.97 -0.62 18.73
N TRP A 252 6.10 -1.31 18.63
CA TRP A 252 6.37 -2.22 17.53
C TRP A 252 5.44 -3.43 17.53
N ALA A 253 5.28 -4.09 18.67
CA ALA A 253 4.41 -5.26 18.78
C ALA A 253 2.94 -4.87 18.57
N LEU A 254 2.48 -3.79 19.21
CA LEU A 254 1.09 -3.36 19.14
C LEU A 254 0.76 -2.71 17.79
N ILE A 255 1.46 -1.65 17.40
CA ILE A 255 1.06 -0.83 16.24
C ILE A 255 1.54 -1.48 14.94
N ASN A 256 2.82 -1.84 14.85
CA ASN A 256 3.40 -2.28 13.58
C ASN A 256 3.02 -3.73 13.25
N ARG A 257 2.96 -4.61 14.25
CA ARG A 257 2.62 -6.02 14.04
C ARG A 257 1.13 -6.30 14.22
N PHE A 258 0.58 -6.06 15.41
CA PHE A 258 -0.80 -6.47 15.71
C PHE A 258 -1.85 -5.61 14.99
N VAL A 259 -1.81 -4.28 15.11
CA VAL A 259 -2.70 -3.39 14.34
C VAL A 259 -2.42 -3.52 12.84
N GLY A 260 -1.14 -3.61 12.45
CA GLY A 260 -0.74 -3.88 11.08
C GLY A 260 -1.42 -5.12 10.47
N TRP A 261 -1.63 -6.20 11.24
CA TRP A 261 -2.35 -7.39 10.77
C TRP A 261 -3.78 -7.09 10.34
N PHE A 262 -4.52 -6.26 11.07
CA PHE A 262 -5.88 -5.85 10.68
C PHE A 262 -5.88 -5.01 9.41
N VAL A 263 -4.85 -4.20 9.18
CA VAL A 263 -4.67 -3.49 7.91
C VAL A 263 -4.48 -4.50 6.76
N LEU A 264 -3.69 -5.56 6.94
CA LEU A 264 -3.54 -6.61 5.92
C LEU A 264 -4.85 -7.35 5.64
N LEU A 265 -5.63 -7.66 6.68
CA LEU A 265 -6.98 -8.23 6.53
C LEU A 265 -7.89 -7.27 5.75
N ALA A 266 -7.77 -5.96 5.97
CA ALA A 266 -8.51 -4.96 5.20
C ALA A 266 -8.10 -4.93 3.73
N PHE A 267 -6.81 -5.11 3.40
CA PHE A 267 -6.36 -5.30 2.00
C PHE A 267 -6.96 -6.56 1.38
N ALA A 268 -6.97 -7.68 2.10
CA ALA A 268 -7.59 -8.91 1.61
C ALA A 268 -9.10 -8.73 1.39
N ALA A 269 -9.80 -8.08 2.32
CA ALA A 269 -11.22 -7.73 2.19
C ALA A 269 -11.48 -6.76 1.02
N THR A 270 -10.60 -5.79 0.80
CA THR A 270 -10.66 -4.85 -0.33
C THR A 270 -10.57 -5.57 -1.68
N GLY A 271 -9.64 -6.52 -1.79
CA GLY A 271 -9.55 -7.38 -2.96
C GLY A 271 -10.81 -8.24 -3.13
N ALA A 272 -11.32 -8.82 -2.04
CA ALA A 272 -12.53 -9.63 -2.08
C ALA A 272 -13.78 -8.83 -2.49
N LEU A 273 -13.90 -7.58 -2.06
CA LEU A 273 -15.01 -6.68 -2.37
C LEU A 273 -15.25 -6.51 -3.87
N ILE A 274 -14.18 -6.27 -4.64
CA ILE A 274 -14.36 -6.08 -6.09
C ILE A 274 -14.78 -7.38 -6.76
N THR A 275 -14.30 -8.53 -6.27
CA THR A 275 -14.68 -9.83 -6.80
C THR A 275 -16.15 -10.16 -6.47
N THR A 276 -16.61 -9.85 -5.26
CA THR A 276 -18.00 -10.12 -4.86
C THR A 276 -18.99 -9.18 -5.53
N VAL A 277 -18.68 -7.89 -5.67
CA VAL A 277 -19.62 -6.88 -6.21
C VAL A 277 -19.52 -6.76 -7.74
N ALA A 278 -18.31 -6.72 -8.28
CA ALA A 278 -18.07 -6.46 -9.71
C ALA A 278 -17.70 -7.72 -10.52
N GLY A 279 -17.63 -8.87 -9.85
CA GLY A 279 -17.38 -10.17 -10.48
C GLY A 279 -16.03 -10.24 -11.20
N ARG A 280 -15.96 -11.10 -12.22
CA ARG A 280 -14.73 -11.35 -12.99
C ARG A 280 -14.24 -10.11 -13.75
N LYS A 281 -15.17 -9.27 -14.24
CA LYS A 281 -14.83 -8.05 -14.98
C LYS A 281 -14.13 -7.04 -14.07
N GLY A 282 -14.71 -6.73 -12.90
CA GLY A 282 -14.10 -5.82 -11.94
C GLY A 282 -12.76 -6.33 -11.43
N LEU A 283 -12.67 -7.62 -11.11
CA LEU A 283 -11.41 -8.27 -10.72
C LEU A 283 -10.32 -8.09 -11.78
N ARG A 284 -10.64 -8.36 -13.06
CA ARG A 284 -9.70 -8.17 -14.17
C ARG A 284 -9.24 -6.71 -14.29
N VAL A 285 -10.17 -5.76 -14.16
CA VAL A 285 -9.85 -4.31 -14.20
C VAL A 285 -8.90 -3.94 -13.06
N MET A 286 -9.20 -4.34 -11.82
CA MET A 286 -8.36 -4.03 -10.65
C MET A 286 -6.94 -4.58 -10.82
N LEU A 287 -6.83 -5.85 -11.23
CA LEU A 287 -5.55 -6.54 -11.40
C LEU A 287 -4.72 -5.92 -12.54
N LEU A 288 -5.33 -5.60 -13.68
CA LEU A 288 -4.61 -4.91 -14.76
C LEU A 288 -4.25 -3.46 -14.40
N SER A 289 -5.06 -2.79 -13.58
CA SER A 289 -4.70 -1.47 -13.04
C SER A 289 -3.50 -1.54 -12.11
N TYR A 290 -3.39 -2.58 -11.29
CA TYR A 290 -2.18 -2.83 -10.50
C TYR A 290 -0.95 -3.03 -11.38
N VAL A 291 -1.05 -3.88 -12.43
CA VAL A 291 0.06 -4.10 -13.37
C VAL A 291 0.46 -2.81 -14.09
N GLY A 292 -0.52 -2.04 -14.55
CA GLY A 292 -0.30 -0.75 -15.18
C GLY A 292 0.37 0.25 -14.24
N ALA A 293 -0.07 0.32 -12.98
CA ALA A 293 0.54 1.17 -11.98
C ALA A 293 2.00 0.78 -11.72
N ALA A 294 2.27 -0.51 -11.53
CA ALA A 294 3.62 -1.03 -11.31
C ALA A 294 4.53 -0.77 -12.52
N LEU A 295 4.00 -0.90 -13.73
CA LEU A 295 4.72 -0.58 -14.96
C LEU A 295 5.05 0.92 -15.07
N GLY A 296 4.09 1.79 -14.72
CA GLY A 296 4.32 3.24 -14.66
C GLY A 296 5.43 3.61 -13.68
N VAL A 297 5.42 3.02 -12.48
CA VAL A 297 6.47 3.19 -11.47
C VAL A 297 7.82 2.63 -11.96
N ALA A 298 7.83 1.45 -12.59
CA ALA A 298 9.05 0.87 -13.15
C ALA A 298 9.67 1.76 -14.23
N VAL A 299 8.86 2.30 -15.14
CA VAL A 299 9.32 3.19 -16.22
C VAL A 299 9.90 4.49 -15.66
N ILE A 300 9.24 5.14 -14.70
CA ILE A 300 9.76 6.39 -14.14
C ILE A 300 11.10 6.16 -13.42
N GLU A 301 11.26 5.06 -12.68
CA GLU A 301 12.55 4.76 -12.04
C GLU A 301 13.64 4.45 -13.08
N ILE A 302 13.34 3.69 -14.13
CA ILE A 302 14.30 3.42 -15.23
C ILE A 302 14.71 4.74 -15.91
N VAL A 303 13.76 5.64 -16.15
CA VAL A 303 14.03 6.97 -16.72
C VAL A 303 14.90 7.80 -15.78
N LEU A 304 14.60 7.80 -14.48
CA LEU A 304 15.40 8.53 -13.49
C LEU A 304 16.82 7.97 -13.38
N VAL A 305 17.01 6.65 -13.45
CA VAL A 305 18.34 6.03 -13.58
C VAL A 305 19.04 6.57 -14.83
N ALA A 306 18.39 6.53 -15.99
CA ALA A 306 18.99 7.00 -17.24
C ALA A 306 19.38 8.49 -17.19
N ILE A 307 18.55 9.35 -16.59
CA ILE A 307 18.87 10.78 -16.42
C ILE A 307 20.02 10.95 -15.42
N SER A 308 20.04 10.18 -14.33
CA SER A 308 21.14 10.22 -13.36
C SER A 308 22.48 9.89 -14.01
N GLU A 309 22.52 8.85 -14.84
CA GLU A 309 23.71 8.45 -15.61
C GLU A 309 24.09 9.46 -16.71
N LEU A 310 23.12 10.21 -17.27
CA LEU A 310 23.37 11.22 -18.30
C LEU A 310 23.90 12.53 -17.73
N THR A 311 23.41 12.94 -16.55
CA THR A 311 23.64 14.29 -16.03
C THR A 311 24.65 14.35 -14.89
N ASN A 312 24.92 13.24 -14.18
CA ASN A 312 25.70 13.21 -12.94
C ASN A 312 25.21 14.16 -11.82
N GLU A 313 24.06 14.84 -12.00
CA GLU A 313 23.53 15.85 -11.07
C GLU A 313 22.39 15.32 -10.18
N LEU A 314 21.87 14.12 -10.44
CA LEU A 314 20.72 13.54 -9.73
C LEU A 314 20.98 12.35 -8.77
N PRO A 315 22.22 12.06 -8.28
CA PRO A 315 22.44 10.89 -7.43
C PRO A 315 21.66 10.92 -6.10
N GLN A 316 21.14 12.08 -5.68
CA GLN A 316 20.27 12.19 -4.49
C GLN A 316 18.84 11.65 -4.68
N LEU A 317 18.38 11.43 -5.92
CA LEU A 317 16.99 11.00 -6.19
C LEU A 317 16.85 9.51 -6.52
N VAL A 318 17.90 8.91 -7.07
CA VAL A 318 17.97 7.49 -7.41
C VAL A 318 19.42 7.03 -7.27
N GLU A 319 19.61 5.92 -6.56
CA GLU A 319 20.87 5.19 -6.53
C GLU A 319 20.80 4.03 -7.53
N PRO A 320 21.52 4.11 -8.67
CA PRO A 320 21.57 3.01 -9.63
C PRO A 320 22.05 1.71 -8.94
N GLY A 321 21.32 0.62 -9.14
CA GLY A 321 21.64 -0.68 -8.50
C GLY A 321 21.07 -0.87 -7.10
N ASN A 322 20.36 0.13 -6.57
CA ASN A 322 19.64 0.06 -5.29
C ASN A 322 18.27 0.77 -5.34
N ILE A 323 17.55 0.69 -6.47
CA ILE A 323 16.27 1.40 -6.57
C ILE A 323 15.23 0.77 -5.64
N GLU A 324 14.67 1.61 -4.78
CA GLU A 324 13.60 1.24 -3.84
C GLU A 324 12.23 1.73 -4.28
N ALA A 325 12.20 2.51 -5.38
CA ALA A 325 11.06 3.27 -5.84
C ALA A 325 10.36 4.00 -4.68
N PHE A 326 9.07 3.76 -4.50
CA PHE A 326 8.26 4.30 -3.39
C PHE A 326 8.00 3.25 -2.30
N ALA A 327 8.68 2.10 -2.34
CA ALA A 327 8.50 1.03 -1.36
C ALA A 327 9.47 1.13 -0.16
N LEU A 328 10.38 2.12 -0.16
CA LEU A 328 11.36 2.40 0.91
C LEU A 328 12.26 1.21 1.27
N ASN A 329 12.29 0.19 0.41
CA ASN A 329 13.11 -1.00 0.51
C ASN A 329 13.18 -1.69 -0.85
N ARG A 330 14.39 -1.94 -1.37
CA ARG A 330 14.59 -2.64 -2.66
C ARG A 330 13.91 -4.01 -2.77
N ASN A 331 13.84 -4.79 -1.68
CA ASN A 331 13.21 -6.10 -1.70
C ASN A 331 11.68 -5.99 -1.74
N PHE A 332 11.12 -4.96 -1.10
CA PHE A 332 9.67 -4.71 -1.18
C PHE A 332 9.28 -4.25 -2.58
N PHE A 333 10.09 -3.38 -3.21
CA PHE A 333 9.87 -3.00 -4.60
C PHE A 333 10.00 -4.21 -5.55
N ALA A 334 11.04 -5.03 -5.41
CA ALA A 334 11.18 -6.26 -6.17
C ALA A 334 9.97 -7.19 -6.02
N PHE A 335 9.43 -7.33 -4.81
CA PHE A 335 8.22 -8.11 -4.56
C PHE A 335 6.98 -7.52 -5.24
N GLN A 336 6.83 -6.19 -5.27
CA GLN A 336 5.76 -5.53 -6.02
C GLN A 336 5.88 -5.80 -7.54
N LEU A 337 7.08 -5.72 -8.10
CA LEU A 337 7.33 -6.06 -9.52
C LEU A 337 7.00 -7.53 -9.81
N LEU A 338 7.30 -8.45 -8.89
CA LEU A 338 6.96 -9.87 -9.00
C LEU A 338 5.45 -10.11 -8.98
N MET A 339 4.73 -9.47 -8.06
CA MET A 339 3.27 -9.52 -8.04
C MET A 339 2.68 -9.01 -9.37
N ALA A 340 3.23 -7.93 -9.94
CA ALA A 340 2.80 -7.40 -11.22
C ALA A 340 3.11 -8.38 -12.36
N ALA A 341 4.27 -9.05 -12.34
CA ALA A 341 4.62 -10.09 -13.31
C ALA A 341 3.68 -11.30 -13.24
N CYS A 342 3.32 -11.76 -12.02
CA CYS A 342 2.37 -12.85 -11.80
C CYS A 342 1.00 -12.57 -12.42
N VAL A 343 0.52 -11.34 -12.28
CA VAL A 343 -0.76 -10.92 -12.86
C VAL A 343 -0.64 -10.70 -14.37
N GLY A 344 0.40 -9.97 -14.80
CA GLY A 344 0.59 -9.58 -16.19
C GLY A 344 0.78 -10.76 -17.12
N ILE A 345 1.52 -11.79 -16.70
CA ILE A 345 1.76 -12.99 -17.51
C ILE A 345 0.44 -13.74 -17.84
N VAL A 346 -0.50 -13.74 -16.89
CA VAL A 346 -1.77 -14.46 -17.00
C VAL A 346 -2.85 -13.64 -17.70
N LEU A 347 -2.98 -12.34 -17.38
CA LEU A 347 -4.14 -11.54 -17.83
C LEU A 347 -3.91 -10.74 -19.11
N ILE A 348 -2.66 -10.40 -19.46
CA ILE A 348 -2.37 -9.66 -20.68
C ILE A 348 -2.49 -10.61 -21.87
N GLU A 349 -3.50 -10.37 -22.71
CA GLU A 349 -3.83 -11.22 -23.86
C GLU A 349 -2.84 -11.02 -25.02
N SER A 350 -2.39 -9.79 -25.24
CA SER A 350 -1.43 -9.48 -26.30
C SER A 350 -0.03 -9.97 -25.91
N GLN A 351 0.48 -10.97 -26.63
CA GLN A 351 1.83 -11.50 -26.43
C GLN A 351 2.90 -10.41 -26.51
N ARG A 352 2.79 -9.48 -27.47
CA ARG A 352 3.74 -8.36 -27.59
C ARG A 352 3.74 -7.48 -26.34
N LEU A 353 2.55 -7.12 -25.86
CA LEU A 353 2.40 -6.31 -24.66
C LEU A 353 2.91 -7.02 -23.41
N ARG A 354 2.67 -8.33 -23.31
CA ARG A 354 3.20 -9.18 -22.24
C ARG A 354 4.73 -9.21 -22.24
N ILE A 355 5.36 -9.38 -23.40
CA ILE A 355 6.82 -9.35 -23.54
C ILE A 355 7.38 -7.98 -23.13
N VAL A 356 6.78 -6.88 -23.61
CA VAL A 356 7.21 -5.52 -23.24
C VAL A 356 7.06 -5.27 -21.73
N THR A 357 5.93 -5.70 -21.15
CA THR A 357 5.69 -5.59 -19.71
C THR A 357 6.74 -6.36 -18.91
N LEU A 358 7.01 -7.62 -19.29
CA LEU A 358 8.08 -8.40 -18.66
C LEU A 358 9.44 -7.73 -18.80
N ALA A 359 9.80 -7.25 -20.00
CA ALA A 359 11.08 -6.59 -20.23
C ALA A 359 11.29 -5.38 -19.30
N LEU A 360 10.27 -4.53 -19.15
CA LEU A 360 10.34 -3.34 -18.29
C LEU A 360 10.36 -3.71 -16.80
N LEU A 361 9.53 -4.66 -16.36
CA LEU A 361 9.55 -5.15 -14.98
C LEU A 361 10.89 -5.81 -14.62
N MET A 362 11.49 -6.55 -15.55
CA MET A 362 12.79 -7.21 -15.37
C MET A 362 13.95 -6.21 -15.38
N ALA A 363 13.89 -5.16 -16.21
CA ALA A 363 14.85 -4.07 -16.17
C ALA A 363 14.78 -3.32 -14.84
N ALA A 364 13.58 -2.99 -14.34
CA ALA A 364 13.44 -2.41 -13.01
C ALA A 364 13.91 -3.36 -11.89
N LEU A 365 13.64 -4.67 -12.02
CA LEU A 365 14.13 -5.68 -11.08
C LEU A 365 15.67 -5.75 -11.07
N TRP A 366 16.33 -5.59 -12.22
CA TRP A 366 17.78 -5.48 -12.32
C TRP A 366 18.30 -4.31 -11.48
N TYR A 367 17.77 -3.12 -11.74
CA TYR A 367 18.19 -1.91 -11.03
C TYR A 367 17.83 -1.89 -9.55
N SER A 368 16.87 -2.72 -9.10
CA SER A 368 16.58 -2.87 -7.66
C SER A 368 17.71 -3.55 -6.90
N GLY A 369 18.55 -4.33 -7.60
CA GLY A 369 19.62 -5.12 -6.97
C GLY A 369 19.12 -6.23 -6.03
N SER A 370 17.83 -6.57 -6.06
CA SER A 370 17.27 -7.63 -5.21
C SER A 370 17.60 -9.02 -5.75
N ARG A 371 18.63 -9.66 -5.16
CA ARG A 371 19.04 -11.04 -5.46
C ARG A 371 17.93 -12.07 -5.19
N SER A 372 17.21 -11.91 -4.07
CA SER A 372 16.05 -12.76 -3.76
C SER A 372 14.90 -12.52 -4.73
N GLY A 373 14.74 -11.29 -5.22
CA GLY A 373 13.81 -10.96 -6.30
C GLY A 373 14.07 -11.74 -7.58
N TRP A 374 15.32 -11.86 -8.02
CA TRP A 374 15.69 -12.65 -9.21
C TRP A 374 15.45 -14.16 -9.05
N LEU A 375 15.76 -14.71 -7.88
CA LEU A 375 15.47 -16.12 -7.59
C LEU A 375 13.95 -16.39 -7.57
N ALA A 376 13.18 -15.49 -6.95
CA ALA A 376 11.73 -15.54 -6.95
C ALA A 376 11.14 -15.35 -8.36
N PHE A 377 11.74 -14.51 -9.20
CA PHE A 377 11.34 -14.34 -10.59
C PHE A 377 11.55 -15.65 -11.38
N LEU A 378 12.74 -16.23 -11.30
CA LEU A 378 13.07 -17.48 -11.99
C LEU A 378 12.09 -18.61 -11.60
N THR A 379 11.93 -18.84 -10.30
CA THR A 379 11.02 -19.88 -9.76
C THR A 379 9.57 -19.63 -10.18
N THR A 380 9.12 -18.37 -10.18
CA THR A 380 7.77 -18.00 -10.61
C THR A 380 7.58 -18.18 -12.12
N MET A 381 8.58 -17.87 -12.94
CA MET A 381 8.52 -18.10 -14.39
C MET A 381 8.49 -19.61 -14.71
N VAL A 382 9.28 -20.43 -13.99
CA VAL A 382 9.21 -21.90 -14.10
C VAL A 382 7.81 -22.40 -13.72
N ALA A 383 7.24 -21.88 -12.64
CA ALA A 383 5.88 -22.19 -12.21
C ALA A 383 4.83 -21.76 -13.27
N ALA A 384 4.99 -20.59 -13.88
CA ALA A 384 4.12 -20.09 -14.95
C ALA A 384 4.19 -20.97 -16.21
N ILE A 385 5.37 -21.45 -16.60
CA ILE A 385 5.54 -22.43 -17.69
C ILE A 385 4.84 -23.75 -17.32
N SER A 386 5.03 -24.26 -16.09
CA SER A 386 4.44 -25.54 -15.65
C SER A 386 2.90 -25.55 -15.67
N THR A 387 2.30 -24.37 -15.51
CA THR A 387 0.86 -24.12 -15.56
C THR A 387 0.36 -23.68 -16.94
N ARG A 388 1.25 -23.60 -17.94
CA ARG A 388 0.98 -23.21 -19.34
C ARG A 388 0.51 -21.77 -19.56
N HIS A 389 0.80 -20.87 -18.62
CA HIS A 389 0.51 -19.43 -18.75
C HIS A 389 1.66 -18.61 -19.33
N ALA A 390 2.85 -19.20 -19.43
CA ALA A 390 4.03 -18.59 -20.05
C ALA A 390 4.69 -19.57 -21.01
N SER A 391 5.27 -19.04 -22.09
CA SER A 391 6.19 -19.78 -22.95
C SER A 391 7.65 -19.36 -22.70
N ILE A 392 8.57 -20.31 -22.90
CA ILE A 392 10.02 -20.03 -22.80
C ILE A 392 10.42 -18.90 -23.76
N LYS A 393 9.81 -18.83 -24.95
CA LYS A 393 10.08 -17.78 -25.94
C LYS A 393 9.74 -16.39 -25.41
N GLU A 394 8.59 -16.24 -24.76
CA GLU A 394 8.18 -14.94 -24.19
C GLU A 394 9.11 -14.48 -23.09
N ILE A 395 9.52 -15.39 -22.22
CA ILE A 395 10.47 -15.10 -21.14
C ILE A 395 11.83 -14.73 -21.75
N ALA A 396 12.30 -15.46 -22.77
CA ALA A 396 13.56 -15.16 -23.46
C ALA A 396 13.53 -13.80 -24.17
N PHE A 397 12.42 -13.47 -24.86
CA PHE A 397 12.26 -12.15 -25.47
C PHE A 397 12.13 -11.03 -24.43
N GLY A 398 11.47 -11.29 -23.29
CA GLY A 398 11.43 -10.37 -22.15
C GLY A 398 12.82 -10.10 -21.59
N LEU A 399 13.63 -11.16 -21.38
CA LEU A 399 15.04 -11.08 -20.98
C LEU A 399 15.87 -10.27 -21.97
N ALA A 400 15.74 -10.56 -23.26
CA ALA A 400 16.46 -9.85 -24.31
C ALA A 400 16.07 -8.37 -24.35
N GLY A 401 14.77 -8.06 -24.20
CA GLY A 401 14.28 -6.68 -24.11
C GLY A 401 14.81 -5.95 -22.88
N ALA A 402 14.84 -6.60 -21.72
CA ALA A 402 15.42 -6.05 -20.50
C ALA A 402 16.93 -5.77 -20.67
N ALA A 403 17.67 -6.74 -21.21
CA ALA A 403 19.11 -6.60 -21.49
C ALA A 403 19.40 -5.47 -22.48
N ALA A 404 18.57 -5.31 -23.52
CA ALA A 404 18.69 -4.21 -24.48
C ALA A 404 18.43 -2.85 -23.80
N CYS A 405 17.43 -2.75 -22.92
CA CYS A 405 17.14 -1.54 -22.15
C CYS A 405 18.31 -1.16 -21.23
N ILE A 406 18.82 -2.13 -20.45
CA ILE A 406 19.97 -1.94 -19.56
C ILE A 406 21.22 -1.56 -20.35
N GLY A 407 21.48 -2.26 -21.45
CA GLY A 407 22.62 -2.02 -22.33
C GLY A 407 22.58 -0.64 -22.98
N ALA A 408 21.40 -0.14 -23.37
CA ALA A 408 21.24 1.22 -23.89
C ALA A 408 21.59 2.28 -22.84
N ILE A 409 21.14 2.11 -21.60
CA ILE A 409 21.47 3.03 -20.50
C ILE A 409 22.97 2.97 -20.18
N ALA A 410 23.55 1.77 -20.10
CA ALA A 410 24.98 1.61 -19.86
C ALA A 410 25.85 2.21 -20.99
N ALA A 411 25.41 2.09 -22.25
CA ALA A 411 26.10 2.72 -23.38
C ALA A 411 26.07 4.25 -23.30
N ILE A 412 24.93 4.84 -22.89
CA ILE A 412 24.82 6.28 -22.64
C ILE A 412 25.78 6.70 -21.52
N ALA A 413 25.81 5.98 -20.41
CA ALA A 413 26.72 6.25 -19.29
C ALA A 413 28.19 6.20 -19.72
N ALA A 414 28.57 5.19 -20.52
CA ALA A 414 29.93 5.03 -21.02
C ALA A 414 30.37 6.16 -21.96
N LEU A 415 29.45 6.69 -22.80
CA LEU A 415 29.71 7.82 -23.68
C LEU A 415 29.95 9.13 -22.91
N ASN A 416 29.35 9.29 -21.73
CA ASN A 416 29.49 10.48 -20.88
C ASN A 416 30.62 10.38 -19.86
N SER A 417 31.25 9.21 -19.73
CA SER A 417 32.32 8.95 -18.77
C SER A 417 33.70 9.27 -19.34
N SER A 418 34.59 9.87 -18.54
CA SER A 418 35.98 10.09 -18.95
C SER A 418 36.70 8.76 -19.22
N PRO A 419 37.71 8.71 -20.12
CA PRO A 419 38.37 7.46 -20.52
C PRO A 419 38.95 6.62 -19.38
N GLY A 420 39.30 7.25 -18.25
CA GLY A 420 39.79 6.57 -17.04
C GLY A 420 38.69 5.97 -16.13
N ALA A 421 37.44 6.42 -16.27
CA ALA A 421 36.29 5.93 -15.50
C ALA A 421 35.57 4.74 -16.18
N GLN A 422 35.88 4.46 -17.45
CA GLN A 422 35.15 3.49 -18.29
C GLN A 422 35.17 2.03 -17.77
N LEU A 423 36.17 1.65 -16.97
CA LEU A 423 36.26 0.31 -16.38
C LEU A 423 35.42 0.12 -15.10
N GLY A 424 34.93 1.22 -14.51
CA GLY A 424 34.03 1.22 -13.34
C GLY A 424 32.65 1.83 -13.59
N ALA A 425 32.40 2.36 -14.79
CA ALA A 425 31.20 3.14 -15.15
C ALA A 425 29.92 2.32 -15.42
N ILE A 426 29.94 1.00 -15.20
CA ILE A 426 28.70 0.23 -15.19
C ILE A 426 28.17 0.28 -13.76
N SER A 427 27.34 1.29 -13.45
CA SER A 427 26.54 1.36 -12.24
C SER A 427 25.50 0.22 -12.23
N GLY A 428 25.99 -0.98 -11.96
CA GLY A 428 25.21 -2.20 -11.85
C GLY A 428 24.97 -2.54 -10.37
N PRO A 429 23.94 -3.35 -10.08
CA PRO A 429 23.73 -3.85 -8.73
C PRO A 429 24.97 -4.61 -8.24
N GLU A 430 25.31 -4.48 -6.96
CA GLU A 430 26.36 -5.28 -6.32
C GLU A 430 26.00 -6.78 -6.42
N LEU A 431 26.64 -7.47 -7.36
CA LEU A 431 26.42 -8.91 -7.60
C LEU A 431 26.98 -9.76 -6.45
N LEU A 432 28.09 -9.32 -5.86
CA LEU A 432 28.73 -9.97 -4.72
C LEU A 432 28.18 -9.39 -3.40
N PRO A 433 27.92 -10.22 -2.38
CA PRO A 433 27.51 -9.73 -1.08
C PRO A 433 28.58 -8.81 -0.48
N SER A 434 28.18 -7.62 -0.03
CA SER A 434 29.01 -6.82 0.87
C SER A 434 29.13 -7.51 2.23
N SER A 435 30.28 -7.35 2.88
CA SER A 435 30.59 -7.98 4.19
C SER A 435 29.61 -7.54 5.27
N GLY A 436 29.22 -6.26 5.29
CA GLY A 436 28.26 -5.70 6.25
C GLY A 436 26.86 -6.31 6.14
N SER A 437 26.29 -6.35 4.93
CA SER A 437 24.95 -6.94 4.70
C SER A 437 24.92 -8.44 5.02
N THR A 438 26.02 -9.14 4.79
CA THR A 438 26.13 -10.58 5.07
C THR A 438 26.21 -10.85 6.57
N ALA A 439 27.00 -10.06 7.31
CA ALA A 439 27.12 -10.17 8.76
C ALA A 439 25.78 -9.89 9.46
N GLU A 440 25.06 -8.85 9.05
CA GLU A 440 23.72 -8.52 9.57
C GLU A 440 22.71 -9.65 9.39
N ARG A 441 22.67 -10.23 8.18
CA ARG A 441 21.76 -11.35 7.87
C ARG A 441 22.12 -12.60 8.67
N LEU A 442 23.41 -12.91 8.79
CA LEU A 442 23.86 -14.06 9.57
C LEU A 442 23.50 -13.88 11.05
N LEU A 443 23.72 -12.69 11.62
CA LEU A 443 23.34 -12.37 12.99
C LEU A 443 21.82 -12.45 13.20
N SER A 444 21.03 -11.91 12.27
CA SER A 444 19.57 -11.99 12.27
C SER A 444 19.08 -13.45 12.28
N MET A 445 19.72 -14.30 11.47
CA MET A 445 19.40 -15.73 11.39
C MET A 445 19.80 -16.50 12.65
N THR A 446 21.02 -16.31 13.16
CA THR A 446 21.48 -17.02 14.36
C THR A 446 20.66 -16.66 15.58
N ARG A 447 20.44 -15.35 15.81
CA ARG A 447 19.62 -14.87 16.95
C ARG A 447 18.16 -15.26 16.84
N GLY A 448 17.60 -15.27 15.64
CA GLY A 448 16.23 -15.76 15.43
C GLY A 448 16.11 -17.25 15.75
N TRP A 449 17.13 -18.05 15.44
CA TRP A 449 17.14 -19.48 15.73
C TRP A 449 17.31 -19.77 17.23
N GLU A 450 18.23 -19.07 17.89
CA GLU A 450 18.40 -19.12 19.35
C GLU A 450 17.07 -18.82 20.06
N MET A 451 16.40 -17.73 19.67
CA MET A 451 15.11 -17.35 20.24
C MET A 451 14.02 -18.41 20.05
N PHE A 452 14.01 -19.09 18.89
CA PHE A 452 13.10 -20.20 18.66
C PHE A 452 13.42 -21.40 19.55
N LEU A 453 14.70 -21.76 19.71
CA LEU A 453 15.12 -22.88 20.56
C LEU A 453 14.78 -22.65 22.04
N ASP A 454 14.86 -21.40 22.50
CA ASP A 454 14.48 -21.02 23.86
C ASP A 454 12.95 -21.08 24.09
N HIS A 455 12.16 -20.86 23.04
CA HIS A 455 10.69 -20.80 23.12
C HIS A 455 9.98 -21.53 21.95
N PRO A 456 10.12 -22.85 21.83
CA PRO A 456 9.79 -23.57 20.59
C PRO A 456 8.30 -23.67 20.30
N ILE A 457 7.44 -23.69 21.32
CA ILE A 457 6.00 -23.98 21.13
C ILE A 457 5.21 -22.71 20.77
N PHE A 458 5.26 -21.70 21.64
CA PHE A 458 4.48 -20.45 21.53
C PHE A 458 5.32 -19.21 21.18
N GLY A 459 6.63 -19.38 20.98
CA GLY A 459 7.53 -18.28 20.65
C GLY A 459 7.85 -17.39 21.85
N ALA A 460 8.75 -16.44 21.61
CA ALA A 460 9.22 -15.49 22.62
C ALA A 460 8.20 -14.40 22.95
N GLY A 461 7.16 -14.25 22.12
CA GLY A 461 6.20 -13.15 22.16
C GLY A 461 6.42 -12.14 21.03
N LEU A 462 5.34 -11.45 20.65
CA LEU A 462 5.35 -10.54 19.49
C LEU A 462 6.25 -9.34 19.77
N GLY A 463 7.18 -9.06 18.88
CA GLY A 463 8.18 -7.99 19.04
C GLY A 463 9.36 -8.32 19.96
N ALA A 464 9.48 -9.56 20.45
CA ALA A 464 10.59 -9.97 21.31
C ALA A 464 11.96 -9.73 20.68
N PHE A 465 12.11 -9.99 19.38
CA PHE A 465 13.39 -9.81 18.70
C PHE A 465 13.84 -8.35 18.69
N ARG A 466 12.91 -7.43 18.41
CA ARG A 466 13.20 -5.99 18.44
C ARG A 466 13.52 -5.51 19.85
N ASN A 467 12.89 -6.09 20.88
CA ASN A 467 13.14 -5.74 22.28
C ASN A 467 14.57 -6.09 22.74
N LEU A 468 15.25 -7.04 22.09
CA LEU A 468 16.67 -7.30 22.34
C LEU A 468 17.57 -6.12 21.95
N ASN A 469 17.04 -5.11 21.23
CA ASN A 469 17.74 -3.89 20.83
C ASN A 469 19.11 -4.15 20.15
N ILE A 470 19.19 -5.25 19.40
CA ILE A 470 20.40 -5.61 18.66
C ILE A 470 20.60 -4.56 17.56
N ARG A 471 21.68 -3.78 17.66
CA ARG A 471 22.06 -2.79 16.65
C ARG A 471 23.27 -3.28 15.88
N THR A 472 23.31 -3.01 14.58
CA THR A 472 24.45 -3.35 13.73
C THR A 472 25.02 -2.08 13.11
N GLY A 473 26.32 -1.83 13.34
CA GLY A 473 27.01 -0.60 12.94
C GLY A 473 26.44 0.65 13.61
N ASP A 474 26.42 1.77 12.88
CA ASP A 474 25.88 3.07 13.31
C ASP A 474 24.35 3.17 13.17
N SER A 475 23.66 2.05 12.90
CA SER A 475 22.23 2.05 12.67
C SER A 475 21.44 2.41 13.94
N VAL A 476 20.66 3.49 13.86
CA VAL A 476 19.77 3.96 14.93
C VAL A 476 18.59 3.00 15.15
N ILE A 477 18.24 2.20 14.13
CA ILE A 477 17.09 1.29 14.13
C ILE A 477 17.54 -0.12 14.52
N PRO A 478 16.88 -0.80 15.47
CA PRO A 478 17.20 -2.19 15.82
C PRO A 478 17.02 -3.15 14.65
N LEU A 479 17.89 -4.17 14.59
CA LEU A 479 17.84 -5.25 13.62
C LEU A 479 16.51 -6.02 13.70
N LEU A 480 15.98 -6.42 12.54
CA LEU A 480 14.78 -7.24 12.42
C LEU A 480 15.15 -8.63 11.87
N ILE A 481 14.27 -9.61 12.08
CA ILE A 481 14.41 -10.93 11.47
C ILE A 481 14.12 -10.81 9.97
N HIS A 482 15.12 -11.02 9.13
CA HIS A 482 14.99 -10.95 7.67
C HIS A 482 14.54 -12.28 7.06
N SER A 483 13.56 -12.95 7.67
CA SER A 483 13.02 -14.22 7.18
C SER A 483 11.65 -14.44 7.78
N THR A 484 10.64 -14.58 6.92
CA THR A 484 9.25 -14.80 7.34
C THR A 484 9.07 -16.08 8.17
N PRO A 485 9.53 -17.27 7.75
CA PRO A 485 9.36 -18.48 8.55
C PRO A 485 10.15 -18.42 9.85
N LEU A 486 11.36 -17.84 9.85
CA LEU A 486 12.15 -17.70 11.07
C LEU A 486 11.50 -16.72 12.06
N TRP A 487 10.93 -15.61 11.56
CA TRP A 487 10.20 -14.67 12.40
C TRP A 487 8.98 -15.34 13.05
N LEU A 488 8.20 -16.10 12.27
CA LEU A 488 7.07 -16.87 12.79
C LEU A 488 7.52 -17.85 13.88
N MET A 489 8.61 -18.58 13.67
CA MET A 489 9.15 -19.50 14.66
C MET A 489 9.66 -18.77 15.92
N ALA A 490 10.41 -17.69 15.77
CA ALA A 490 11.01 -16.97 16.89
C ALA A 490 9.95 -16.29 17.78
N GLU A 491 8.97 -15.59 17.19
CA GLU A 491 8.02 -14.77 17.95
C GLU A 491 6.68 -15.48 18.23
N LEU A 492 6.27 -16.45 17.41
CA LEU A 492 5.01 -17.18 17.55
C LEU A 492 5.20 -18.70 17.76
N GLY A 493 6.43 -19.22 17.68
CA GLY A 493 6.72 -20.65 17.87
C GLY A 493 6.25 -21.53 16.72
N LEU A 494 6.37 -22.85 16.92
CA LEU A 494 5.95 -23.86 15.96
C LEU A 494 4.44 -23.80 15.69
N ILE A 495 3.63 -23.51 16.71
CA ILE A 495 2.18 -23.37 16.54
C ILE A 495 1.87 -22.18 15.63
N GLY A 496 2.54 -21.05 15.85
CA GLY A 496 2.43 -19.89 14.97
C GLY A 496 2.80 -20.19 13.53
N LEU A 497 3.94 -20.87 13.32
CA LEU A 497 4.35 -21.28 11.98
C LEU A 497 3.27 -22.14 11.29
N ILE A 498 2.70 -23.13 11.99
CA ILE A 498 1.66 -24.01 11.43
C ILE A 498 0.39 -23.22 11.06
N VAL A 499 -0.04 -22.30 11.93
CA VAL A 499 -1.25 -21.47 11.71
C VAL A 499 -1.14 -20.66 10.42
N PHE A 500 0.05 -20.18 10.05
CA PHE A 500 0.26 -19.43 8.80
C PHE A 500 0.62 -20.34 7.61
N ALA A 501 1.45 -21.36 7.82
CA ALA A 501 1.96 -22.22 6.75
C ALA A 501 0.92 -23.21 6.23
N ALA A 502 0.11 -23.83 7.09
CA ALA A 502 -0.84 -24.86 6.67
C ALA A 502 -1.95 -24.30 5.74
N PRO A 503 -2.58 -23.14 6.01
CA PRO A 503 -3.50 -22.52 5.06
C PRO A 503 -2.80 -22.11 3.77
N GLY A 504 -1.60 -21.54 3.85
CA GLY A 504 -0.80 -21.16 2.67
C GLY A 504 -0.51 -22.35 1.76
N LEU A 505 -0.11 -23.49 2.34
CA LEU A 505 0.14 -24.73 1.61
C LEU A 505 -1.14 -25.32 1.01
N THR A 506 -2.24 -25.29 1.76
CA THR A 506 -3.55 -25.76 1.28
C THR A 506 -4.01 -24.94 0.07
N ILE A 507 -3.86 -23.62 0.14
CA ILE A 507 -4.16 -22.73 -0.98
C ILE A 507 -3.21 -23.04 -2.15
N LEU A 508 -1.90 -23.13 -1.91
CA LEU A 508 -0.91 -23.44 -2.95
C LEU A 508 -1.27 -24.72 -3.72
N ILE A 509 -1.53 -25.82 -3.02
CA ILE A 509 -1.86 -27.13 -3.62
C ILE A 509 -3.18 -27.05 -4.39
N THR A 510 -4.20 -26.43 -3.79
CA THR A 510 -5.54 -26.33 -4.41
C THR A 510 -5.50 -25.47 -5.66
N GLN A 511 -4.83 -24.31 -5.60
CA GLN A 511 -4.72 -23.40 -6.73
C GLN A 511 -3.82 -23.97 -7.82
N PHE A 512 -2.75 -24.69 -7.50
CA PHE A 512 -1.91 -25.38 -8.49
C PHE A 512 -2.72 -26.34 -9.36
N ARG A 513 -3.60 -27.15 -8.74
CA ARG A 513 -4.45 -28.10 -9.47
C ARG A 513 -5.40 -27.41 -10.44
N LEU A 514 -5.87 -26.21 -10.10
CA LEU A 514 -6.80 -25.42 -10.92
C LEU A 514 -6.09 -24.45 -11.86
N ALA A 515 -4.80 -24.18 -11.65
CA ALA A 515 -4.07 -23.12 -12.35
C ALA A 515 -4.06 -23.28 -13.86
N ARG A 516 -4.07 -24.51 -14.39
CA ARG A 516 -4.05 -24.76 -15.84
C ARG A 516 -5.33 -24.30 -16.56
N THR A 517 -6.47 -24.31 -15.88
CA THR A 517 -7.78 -24.04 -16.49
C THR A 517 -8.38 -22.72 -16.02
N GLU A 518 -8.02 -22.27 -14.81
CA GLU A 518 -8.60 -21.10 -14.17
C GLU A 518 -7.54 -19.99 -13.99
N PRO A 519 -7.60 -18.89 -14.74
CA PRO A 519 -6.60 -17.81 -14.67
C PRO A 519 -6.42 -17.24 -13.27
N MET A 520 -7.52 -17.06 -12.52
CA MET A 520 -7.44 -16.54 -11.15
C MET A 520 -6.76 -17.52 -10.19
N ALA A 521 -6.84 -18.82 -10.45
CA ALA A 521 -6.09 -19.81 -9.68
C ALA A 521 -4.60 -19.77 -10.01
N ALA A 522 -4.27 -19.57 -11.29
CA ALA A 522 -2.87 -19.39 -11.68
C ALA A 522 -2.24 -18.18 -11.00
N ILE A 523 -2.92 -17.03 -10.98
CA ILE A 523 -2.41 -15.82 -10.31
C ILE A 523 -2.18 -16.08 -8.82
N ALA A 524 -3.17 -16.65 -8.11
CA ALA A 524 -3.03 -16.97 -6.69
C ALA A 524 -1.85 -17.94 -6.43
N PHE A 525 -1.73 -18.98 -7.26
CA PHE A 525 -0.62 -19.94 -7.19
C PHE A 525 0.74 -19.24 -7.40
N LEU A 526 0.90 -18.44 -8.45
CA LEU A 526 2.14 -17.73 -8.75
C LEU A 526 2.51 -16.73 -7.66
N CYS A 527 1.54 -15.98 -7.12
CA CYS A 527 1.76 -15.06 -6.01
C CYS A 527 2.26 -15.78 -4.75
N ILE A 528 1.70 -16.96 -4.42
CA ILE A 528 2.15 -17.75 -3.25
C ILE A 528 3.55 -18.34 -3.48
N VAL A 529 3.87 -18.80 -4.70
CA VAL A 529 5.23 -19.26 -5.04
C VAL A 529 6.24 -18.11 -4.87
N SER A 530 5.95 -16.94 -5.46
CA SER A 530 6.76 -15.73 -5.29
C SER A 530 6.94 -15.35 -3.81
N PHE A 531 5.85 -15.36 -3.04
CA PHE A 531 5.86 -15.07 -1.60
C PHE A 531 6.71 -16.08 -0.83
N ALA A 532 6.58 -17.38 -1.09
CA ALA A 532 7.34 -18.42 -0.40
C ALA A 532 8.85 -18.28 -0.64
N VAL A 533 9.26 -17.97 -1.88
CA VAL A 533 10.68 -17.81 -2.23
C VAL A 533 11.26 -16.51 -1.68
N MET A 534 10.56 -15.37 -1.82
CA MET A 534 11.03 -14.10 -1.23
C MET A 534 10.94 -14.07 0.29
N GLY A 535 9.96 -14.77 0.87
CA GLY A 535 9.75 -14.88 2.31
C GLY A 535 10.84 -15.65 3.05
N GLY A 536 11.65 -16.44 2.33
CA GLY A 536 12.82 -17.12 2.89
C GLY A 536 13.90 -16.15 3.38
N PRO A 537 14.52 -15.35 2.49
CA PRO A 537 15.61 -14.42 2.83
C PRO A 537 15.13 -13.00 3.21
N ALA A 538 13.81 -12.77 3.28
CA ALA A 538 13.27 -11.50 3.74
C ALA A 538 11.90 -11.69 4.43
N GLU A 539 11.53 -10.74 5.29
CA GLU A 539 10.22 -10.73 5.93
C GLU A 539 9.20 -10.10 4.96
N MET A 540 8.24 -10.89 4.49
CA MET A 540 7.31 -10.54 3.42
C MET A 540 5.84 -10.56 3.84
N ILE A 541 5.50 -11.03 5.05
CA ILE A 541 4.11 -11.23 5.45
C ILE A 541 3.35 -9.90 5.55
N TYR A 542 4.03 -8.80 5.85
CA TYR A 542 3.43 -7.46 5.91
C TYR A 542 3.38 -6.72 4.56
N GLN A 543 3.65 -7.40 3.44
CA GLN A 543 3.53 -6.81 2.11
C GLN A 543 2.06 -6.72 1.66
N ARG A 544 1.52 -5.49 1.66
CA ARG A 544 0.12 -5.17 1.35
C ARG A 544 -0.35 -5.64 -0.02
N THR A 545 0.54 -5.59 -1.03
CA THR A 545 0.23 -6.03 -2.40
C THR A 545 -0.16 -7.49 -2.48
N PHE A 546 0.49 -8.36 -1.69
CA PHE A 546 0.17 -9.78 -1.63
C PHE A 546 -1.26 -9.99 -1.13
N TRP A 547 -1.62 -9.39 0.01
CA TRP A 547 -2.95 -9.55 0.60
C TRP A 547 -4.06 -9.01 -0.29
N LEU A 548 -3.83 -7.87 -0.97
CA LEU A 548 -4.79 -7.32 -1.93
C LEU A 548 -5.08 -8.31 -3.06
N ILE A 549 -4.05 -8.86 -3.70
CA ILE A 549 -4.19 -9.77 -4.84
C ILE A 549 -4.73 -11.13 -4.42
N ILE A 550 -4.26 -11.68 -3.30
CA ILE A 550 -4.73 -12.96 -2.76
C ILE A 550 -6.19 -12.88 -2.34
N GLY A 551 -6.59 -11.82 -1.63
CA GLY A 551 -8.00 -11.60 -1.28
C GLY A 551 -8.90 -11.54 -2.53
N ALA A 552 -8.45 -10.84 -3.57
CA ALA A 552 -9.19 -10.72 -4.81
C ALA A 552 -9.33 -12.03 -5.59
N THR A 553 -8.24 -12.81 -5.67
CA THR A 553 -8.19 -14.06 -6.47
C THR A 553 -8.79 -15.27 -5.75
N LEU A 554 -8.86 -15.25 -4.42
CA LEU A 554 -9.49 -16.30 -3.61
C LEU A 554 -10.97 -16.06 -3.36
N ALA A 555 -11.47 -14.83 -3.47
CA ALA A 555 -12.89 -14.56 -3.32
C ALA A 555 -13.71 -15.25 -4.43
N VAL A 556 -14.91 -15.72 -4.08
CA VAL A 556 -15.87 -16.27 -5.04
C VAL A 556 -16.74 -15.11 -5.54
N PRO A 557 -16.89 -14.92 -6.87
CA PRO A 557 -17.85 -13.95 -7.39
C PRO A 557 -19.24 -14.22 -6.81
N ALA A 558 -19.99 -13.17 -6.46
CA ALA A 558 -21.42 -13.37 -6.23
C ALA A 558 -21.98 -14.05 -7.49
N LEU A 559 -22.73 -15.14 -7.33
CA LEU A 559 -23.52 -15.67 -8.43
C LEU A 559 -24.35 -14.49 -8.91
N ALA A 560 -24.11 -14.03 -10.14
CA ALA A 560 -25.03 -13.10 -10.78
C ALA A 560 -26.38 -13.80 -10.67
N THR A 561 -27.26 -13.29 -9.81
CA THR A 561 -28.69 -13.54 -9.94
C THR A 561 -28.97 -13.18 -11.39
N SER A 562 -29.22 -14.21 -12.19
CA SER A 562 -29.47 -14.11 -13.62
C SER A 562 -30.36 -12.90 -13.85
N GLU A 563 -29.81 -11.86 -14.48
CA GLU A 563 -30.64 -10.83 -15.11
C GLU A 563 -31.40 -11.56 -16.21
N SER A 564 -32.66 -11.90 -15.90
CA SER A 564 -33.73 -12.17 -16.84
C SER A 564 -34.26 -10.85 -17.39
#